data_AF-A0A962V035-F1
#
_entry.id   AF-A0A962V035-F1
#
_cell.length_a   1.000
_cell.length_b   1.000
_cell.length_c   1.000
_cell.angle_alpha   90.00
_cell.angle_beta   90.00
_cell.angle_gamma   90.00
#
_symmetry.space_group_name_H-M   'P 1'
#
loop_
_entity.id
_entity.type
_entity.pdbx_description
1 polymer ?
#
loop_
_entity_poly.entity_id
_entity_poly.type
_entity_poly.pdbx_seq_one_letter_code
_entity_poly.pdbx_strand_id
1 'polypeptide(L)'
;MLEISLGVVFFTAIVIALVFVILAAKSKLVASGNVEIVINEEKTIKAPVGGKLLGTLADAGLFVASACGGGGTCAQCRVKVFEGGGALLPTEAGHINKREAAEGDRLSCQVAVKQNMRIQ
;
A
#
# COMPACT_ATOMS: atom_id res chain seq x y z
N MET A 1 -35.11 -3.33 -38.12
CA MET A 1 -33.79 -2.67 -38.06
C MET A 1 -33.76 -1.63 -36.95
N LEU A 2 -34.63 -0.60 -36.97
CA LEU A 2 -34.66 0.45 -35.94
C LEU A 2 -34.92 -0.07 -34.51
N GLU A 3 -35.89 -0.97 -34.33
CA GLU A 3 -36.23 -1.55 -33.02
C GLU A 3 -35.06 -2.33 -32.40
N ILE A 4 -34.35 -3.13 -33.22
CA ILE A 4 -33.17 -3.89 -32.79
C ILE A 4 -32.04 -2.93 -32.40
N SER A 5 -31.80 -1.87 -33.18
CA SER A 5 -30.79 -0.87 -32.82
C SER A 5 -31.13 -0.13 -31.53
N LEU A 6 -32.41 0.18 -31.29
CA LEU A 6 -32.88 0.85 -30.07
C LEU A 6 -32.66 -0.05 -28.83
N GLY A 7 -33.00 -1.33 -28.94
CA GLY A 7 -32.78 -2.31 -27.87
C GLY A 7 -31.29 -2.48 -27.53
N VAL A 8 -30.43 -2.59 -28.56
CA VAL A 8 -28.98 -2.70 -28.35
C VAL A 8 -28.42 -1.45 -27.68
N VAL A 9 -28.77 -0.25 -28.18
CA VAL A 9 -28.30 1.02 -27.60
C VAL A 9 -28.75 1.19 -26.15
N PHE A 10 -30.01 0.87 -25.84
CA PHE A 10 -30.53 0.98 -24.48
C PHE A 10 -29.82 0.04 -23.50
N PHE A 11 -29.63 -1.23 -23.90
CA PHE A 11 -28.91 -2.20 -23.08
C PHE A 11 -27.45 -1.78 -22.85
N THR A 12 -26.75 -1.36 -23.92
CA THR A 12 -25.37 -0.87 -23.81
C THR A 12 -25.27 0.37 -22.91
N ALA A 13 -26.22 1.30 -23.02
CA ALA A 13 -26.24 2.50 -22.19
C ALA A 13 -26.40 2.17 -20.70
N ILE A 14 -27.26 1.22 -20.35
CA ILE A 14 -27.43 0.74 -18.96
C ILE A 14 -26.13 0.14 -18.43
N VAL A 15 -25.48 -0.74 -19.21
CA VAL A 15 -24.22 -1.37 -18.79
C VAL A 15 -23.12 -0.32 -18.58
N ILE A 16 -22.98 0.63 -19.49
CA ILE A 16 -22.01 1.73 -19.37
C ILE A 16 -22.31 2.58 -18.13
N ALA A 17 -23.57 2.95 -17.91
CA ALA A 17 -23.98 3.72 -16.74
C ALA A 17 -23.61 2.99 -15.43
N LEU A 18 -23.84 1.68 -15.37
CA LEU A 18 -23.52 0.86 -14.21
C LEU A 18 -22.00 0.78 -13.97
N VAL A 19 -21.19 0.67 -15.03
CA VAL A 19 -19.72 0.73 -14.93
C VAL A 19 -19.26 2.08 -14.36
N PHE A 20 -19.81 3.20 -14.82
CA PHE A 20 -19.47 4.51 -14.27
C PHE A 20 -19.82 4.64 -12.79
N VAL A 21 -20.97 4.11 -12.36
CA VAL A 21 -21.36 4.08 -10.93
C VAL A 21 -20.34 3.29 -10.11
N ILE A 22 -19.92 2.11 -10.57
CA ILE A 22 -18.93 1.28 -9.88
C ILE A 22 -17.57 1.99 -9.79
N LEU A 23 -17.12 2.62 -10.88
CA LEU A 23 -15.83 3.34 -10.88
C LEU A 23 -15.86 4.56 -9.96
N ALA A 24 -16.96 5.31 -9.93
CA ALA A 24 -17.15 6.44 -9.02
C ALA A 24 -17.20 6.00 -7.54
N ALA A 25 -17.81 4.85 -7.24
CA ALA A 25 -17.79 4.28 -5.91
C ALA A 25 -16.37 3.86 -5.50
N LYS A 26 -15.64 3.17 -6.40
CA LYS A 26 -14.25 2.73 -6.15
C LYS A 26 -13.32 3.92 -5.88
N SER A 27 -13.42 5.01 -6.64
CA SER A 27 -12.53 6.17 -6.49
C SER A 27 -12.74 6.90 -5.16
N LYS A 28 -13.94 6.83 -4.56
CA LYS A 28 -14.21 7.39 -3.23
C LYS A 28 -13.90 6.44 -2.08
N LEU A 29 -14.10 5.14 -2.27
CA LEU A 29 -13.97 4.14 -1.19
C LEU A 29 -12.55 3.57 -1.05
N VAL A 30 -11.73 3.64 -2.10
CA VAL A 30 -10.33 3.18 -2.05
C VAL A 30 -9.41 4.37 -1.87
N ALA A 31 -8.60 4.35 -0.80
CA ALA A 31 -7.57 5.35 -0.56
C ALA A 31 -6.65 5.44 -1.79
N SER A 32 -6.78 6.56 -2.51
CA SER A 32 -6.10 6.83 -3.77
C SER A 32 -5.35 8.15 -3.60
N GLY A 33 -4.05 8.17 -3.84
CA GLY A 33 -3.23 9.37 -3.70
C GLY A 33 -1.83 9.09 -3.20
N ASN A 34 -1.11 10.16 -2.85
CA ASN A 34 0.20 10.09 -2.24
C ASN A 34 0.08 10.31 -0.73
N VAL A 35 0.80 9.51 0.04
CA VAL A 35 0.99 9.69 1.48
C VAL A 35 2.40 10.20 1.75
N GLU A 36 2.56 10.86 2.88
CA GLU A 36 3.84 11.39 3.34
C GLU A 36 4.49 10.40 4.30
N ILE A 37 5.72 10.02 3.99
CA ILE A 37 6.56 9.17 4.82
C ILE A 37 7.72 10.01 5.33
N VAL A 38 7.77 10.22 6.64
CA VAL A 38 8.87 10.91 7.32
C VAL A 38 9.90 9.88 7.75
N ILE A 39 11.12 10.01 7.25
CA ILE A 39 12.26 9.13 7.51
C ILE A 39 13.24 9.89 8.40
N ASN A 40 13.60 9.30 9.54
CA ASN A 40 14.57 9.85 10.50
C ASN A 40 14.27 11.28 10.97
N GLU A 41 13.01 11.73 10.90
CA GLU A 41 12.60 13.12 11.19
C GLU A 41 13.26 14.21 10.30
N GLU A 42 14.09 13.82 9.34
CA GLU A 42 14.87 14.73 8.50
C GLU A 42 14.35 14.77 7.06
N LYS A 43 13.91 13.64 6.52
CA LYS A 43 13.54 13.50 5.11
C LYS A 43 12.08 13.09 4.96
N THR A 44 11.31 13.86 4.21
CA THR A 44 9.92 13.49 3.86
C THR A 44 9.83 13.12 2.40
N ILE A 45 9.27 11.93 2.11
CA ILE A 45 9.00 11.47 0.75
C ILE A 45 7.50 11.32 0.52
N LYS A 46 7.07 11.59 -0.71
CA LYS A 46 5.69 11.34 -1.15
C LYS A 46 5.64 10.01 -1.89
N ALA A 47 4.79 9.11 -1.40
CA ALA A 47 4.69 7.76 -1.89
C ALA A 47 3.25 7.42 -2.29
N PRO A 48 3.04 6.72 -3.43
CA PRO A 48 1.71 6.25 -3.79
C PRO A 48 1.19 5.21 -2.79
N VAL A 49 -0.09 5.32 -2.45
CA VAL A 49 -0.78 4.36 -1.58
C VAL A 49 -0.87 2.99 -2.25
N GLY A 50 -0.68 1.92 -1.47
CA GLY A 50 -0.86 0.53 -1.88
C GLY A 50 0.44 -0.24 -2.12
N GLY A 51 1.57 0.45 -2.22
CA GLY A 51 2.90 -0.16 -2.32
C GLY A 51 3.38 -0.81 -1.02
N LYS A 52 4.44 -1.62 -1.13
CA LYS A 52 5.22 -2.10 0.02
C LYS A 52 6.25 -1.05 0.40
N LEU A 53 6.48 -0.86 1.70
CA LEU A 53 7.42 0.15 2.20
C LEU A 53 8.84 -0.06 1.65
N LEU A 54 9.31 -1.31 1.52
CA LEU A 54 10.61 -1.62 0.90
C LEU A 54 10.74 -1.05 -0.52
N GLY A 55 9.72 -1.23 -1.36
CA GLY A 55 9.74 -0.74 -2.74
C GLY A 55 9.69 0.78 -2.78
N THR A 56 8.82 1.38 -1.97
CA THR A 56 8.71 2.82 -1.83
C THR A 56 10.02 3.49 -1.40
N LEU A 57 10.77 2.87 -0.49
CA LEU A 57 12.08 3.38 -0.07
C LEU A 57 13.12 3.24 -1.18
N ALA A 58 13.14 2.11 -1.88
CA ALA A 58 14.04 1.89 -3.01
C ALA A 58 13.79 2.90 -4.15
N ASP A 59 12.53 3.19 -4.47
CA ASP A 59 12.14 4.20 -5.46
C ASP A 59 12.61 5.62 -5.06
N ALA A 60 12.70 5.89 -3.75
CA ALA A 60 13.23 7.13 -3.19
C ALA A 60 14.76 7.14 -3.02
N GLY A 61 15.46 6.12 -3.53
CA GLY A 61 16.92 5.96 -3.45
C GLY A 61 17.43 5.51 -2.07
N LEU A 62 16.54 5.04 -1.19
CA LEU A 62 16.86 4.53 0.15
C LEU A 62 16.79 3.00 0.14
N PHE A 63 17.94 2.36 0.02
CA PHE A 63 18.02 0.92 -0.09
C PHE A 63 18.12 0.27 1.29
N VAL A 64 17.09 -0.48 1.68
CA VAL A 64 17.14 -1.37 2.84
C VAL A 64 17.59 -2.75 2.37
N ALA A 65 18.49 -3.39 3.12
CA ALA A 65 18.98 -4.72 2.80
C ALA A 65 17.82 -5.73 2.68
N SER A 66 17.74 -6.44 1.57
CA SER A 66 16.73 -7.48 1.37
C SER A 66 17.24 -8.59 0.45
N ALA A 67 17.57 -9.74 1.03
CA ALA A 67 18.02 -10.90 0.27
C ALA A 67 16.86 -11.70 -0.39
N CYS A 68 15.66 -11.66 0.20
CA CYS A 68 14.52 -12.49 -0.23
C CYS A 68 13.58 -11.81 -1.25
N GLY A 69 13.95 -10.66 -1.81
CA GLY A 69 13.10 -9.91 -2.74
C GLY A 69 11.75 -9.46 -2.16
N GLY A 70 11.63 -9.38 -0.83
CA GLY A 70 10.41 -8.98 -0.14
C GLY A 70 9.42 -10.10 0.22
N GLY A 71 9.88 -11.35 0.24
CA GLY A 71 9.13 -12.50 0.75
C GLY A 71 8.96 -12.55 2.28
N GLY A 72 9.64 -11.68 3.04
CA GLY A 72 9.52 -11.63 4.50
C GLY A 72 10.28 -12.73 5.25
N THR A 73 11.10 -13.53 4.57
CA THR A 73 11.78 -14.71 5.14
C THR A 73 13.23 -14.48 5.56
N CYS A 74 13.88 -13.43 5.04
CA CYS A 74 15.30 -13.15 5.36
C CYS A 74 15.52 -12.23 6.57
N ALA A 75 14.47 -11.56 7.05
CA ALA A 75 14.49 -10.60 8.16
C ALA A 75 15.47 -9.40 8.04
N GLN A 76 16.17 -9.23 6.91
CA GLN A 76 17.11 -8.14 6.69
C GLN A 76 16.42 -6.78 6.48
N CYS A 77 15.16 -6.78 6.04
CA CYS A 77 14.40 -5.58 5.68
C CYS A 77 13.85 -4.83 6.92
N ARG A 78 14.49 -4.93 8.09
CA ARG A 78 14.01 -4.38 9.37
C ARG A 78 14.07 -2.86 9.39
N VAL A 79 12.98 -2.24 9.83
CA VAL A 79 12.84 -0.79 10.00
C VAL A 79 12.00 -0.52 11.24
N LYS A 80 12.16 0.64 11.86
CA LYS A 80 11.28 1.10 12.95
C LYS A 80 10.15 1.93 12.38
N VAL A 81 8.92 1.61 12.74
CA VAL A 81 7.70 2.32 12.35
C VAL A 81 7.01 2.82 13.61
N PHE A 82 7.04 4.13 13.82
CA PHE A 82 6.44 4.78 14.98
C PHE A 82 4.97 5.12 14.75
N GLU A 83 4.64 5.55 13.54
CA GLU A 83 3.28 5.91 13.15
C GLU A 83 2.94 5.26 11.81
N GLY A 84 1.72 4.76 11.69
CA GLY A 84 1.25 4.05 10.51
C GLY A 84 1.67 2.57 10.49
N GLY A 85 1.71 1.97 9.30
CA GLY A 85 2.18 0.58 9.11
C GLY A 85 1.27 -0.55 9.62
N GLY A 86 0.23 -0.25 10.41
CA GLY A 86 -0.77 -1.23 10.85
C GLY A 86 -0.23 -2.28 11.84
N ALA A 87 -1.03 -3.31 12.11
CA ALA A 87 -0.70 -4.37 13.07
C ALA A 87 0.36 -5.37 12.56
N LEU A 88 1.11 -5.98 13.48
CA LEU A 88 2.11 -7.01 13.17
C LEU A 88 1.50 -8.17 12.38
N LEU A 89 2.06 -8.50 11.21
CA LEU A 89 1.58 -9.62 10.41
C LEU A 89 2.17 -10.94 10.93
N PRO A 90 1.48 -12.08 10.76
CA PRO A 90 2.02 -13.39 11.14
C PRO A 90 3.35 -13.75 10.43
N THR A 91 3.57 -13.22 9.23
CA THR A 91 4.82 -13.37 8.47
C THR A 91 6.01 -12.70 9.15
N GLU A 92 5.77 -11.69 9.98
CA GLU A 92 6.79 -10.97 10.73
C GLU A 92 7.01 -11.56 12.13
N ALA A 93 5.99 -12.19 12.70
CA ALA A 93 6.01 -12.76 14.05
C ALA A 93 7.08 -13.86 14.23
N GLY A 94 7.53 -14.50 13.15
CA GLY A 94 8.64 -15.46 13.19
C GLY A 94 10.02 -14.82 13.40
N HIS A 95 10.15 -13.51 13.15
CA HIS A 95 11.41 -12.78 13.19
C HIS A 95 11.42 -11.61 14.18
N ILE A 96 10.25 -11.15 14.61
CA ILE A 96 10.07 -10.02 15.51
C ILE A 96 9.32 -10.49 16.75
N ASN A 97 9.96 -10.33 17.92
CA ASN A 97 9.32 -10.68 19.18
C ASN A 97 8.34 -9.57 19.64
N LYS A 98 7.52 -9.86 20.66
CA LYS A 98 6.51 -8.90 21.14
C LYS A 98 7.11 -7.61 21.69
N ARG A 99 8.33 -7.65 22.24
CA ARG A 99 9.01 -6.45 22.78
C ARG A 99 9.48 -5.54 21.65
N GLU A 100 10.14 -6.11 20.65
CA GLU A 100 10.58 -5.43 19.44
C GLU A 100 9.40 -4.81 18.67
N ALA A 101 8.30 -5.56 18.52
CA ALA A 101 7.09 -5.05 17.90
C ALA A 101 6.48 -3.87 18.68
N ALA A 102 6.60 -3.84 20.01
CA ALA A 102 6.16 -2.71 20.83
C ALA A 102 7.08 -1.49 20.69
N GLU A 103 8.36 -1.69 20.36
CA GLU A 103 9.31 -0.63 20.00
C GLU A 103 9.16 -0.17 18.53
N GLY A 104 8.23 -0.77 17.78
CA GLY A 104 7.94 -0.40 16.40
C GLY A 104 8.76 -1.15 15.35
N ASP A 105 9.50 -2.22 15.70
CA ASP A 105 10.21 -3.01 14.70
C ASP A 105 9.22 -3.70 13.75
N ARG A 106 9.44 -3.51 12.45
CA ARG A 106 8.66 -4.12 11.37
C ARG A 106 9.57 -4.55 10.22
N LEU A 107 9.08 -5.48 9.41
CA LEU A 107 9.72 -5.81 8.14
C LEU A 107 9.16 -4.89 7.05
N SER A 108 9.96 -3.93 6.58
CA SER A 108 9.56 -2.95 5.53
C SER A 108 8.99 -3.64 4.28
N CYS A 109 9.39 -4.86 3.99
CA CYS A 109 8.92 -5.64 2.87
C CYS A 109 7.53 -6.28 3.04
N GLN A 110 6.97 -6.29 4.24
CA GLN A 110 5.61 -6.75 4.55
C GLN A 110 4.65 -5.60 4.89
N VAL A 111 5.19 -4.45 5.29
CA VAL A 111 4.39 -3.27 5.62
C VAL A 111 3.85 -2.61 4.35
N ALA A 112 2.52 -2.47 4.28
CA ALA A 112 1.84 -1.77 3.20
C ALA A 112 1.66 -0.29 3.53
N VAL A 113 2.01 0.57 2.57
CA VAL A 113 1.89 2.03 2.67
C VAL A 113 0.43 2.42 2.38
N LYS A 114 -0.35 2.64 3.43
CA LYS A 114 -1.79 2.98 3.32
C LYS A 114 -2.16 4.38 3.80
N GLN A 115 -1.34 4.94 4.67
CA GLN A 115 -1.53 6.23 5.35
C GLN A 115 -0.16 6.86 5.58
N ASN A 116 -0.13 8.11 6.07
CA ASN A 116 1.11 8.76 6.43
C ASN A 116 1.86 7.93 7.49
N MET A 117 3.20 7.91 7.38
CA MET A 117 4.04 7.08 8.23
C MET A 117 5.24 7.86 8.77
N ARG A 118 5.68 7.51 9.98
CA ARG A 118 6.96 7.95 10.53
C ARG A 118 7.83 6.73 10.79
N ILE A 119 9.02 6.72 10.19
CA ILE A 119 9.94 5.59 10.21
C ILE A 119 11.38 6.02 10.49
N GLN A 120 12.18 5.04 10.92
CA GLN A 120 13.62 5.14 11.15
C GLN A 120 14.34 3.88 10.66
#